data_AF-C6HC13-F1
#
_entry.id   AF-C6HC13-F1
#
_cell.length_a   1.000
_cell.length_b   1.000
_cell.length_c   1.000
_cell.angle_alpha   90.00
_cell.angle_beta   90.00
_cell.angle_gamma   90.00
#
_symmetry.space_group_name_H-M   'P 1'
#
loop_
_entity.id
_entity.type
_entity.pdbx_description
1 polymer ?
#
loop_
_entity_poly.entity_id
_entity_poly.type
_entity_poly.pdbx_seq_one_letter_code
_entity_poly.pdbx_strand_id
1 'polypeptide(L)'
;MPPDRSCFTALNLPPNFSCPERMDYFTLAAAPNTDLWRKPPDRDTSTAPILFTSLLQPFVIAEVTVTADWEMEWDQGGLVIFAGPAPSQQALPPSNIGRNNVNDNITHNTHVIPSAQLPREQTAPPPYPQPTRHTPCKWVKAGLEFSSGTVNASSVSATADGADWCLSPLAPANQPTTINSLRIKLERVGHSLWVWYQLPSAVSPYACTPGALSDTWRKLREVTWFFWGVEDKSVHVGVYASRPSNFSISNSVWETRNGNRFVQGGTPEQGQGAVAGGSGIVTRSMDDDAGPDGLVVEFEDLEIF
;
A
#
# COMPACT_ATOMS: atom_id res chain seq x y z
N MET A 1 1.06 13.30 -17.12
CA MET A 1 0.94 12.33 -18.26
C MET A 1 1.14 10.95 -17.67
N PRO A 2 0.29 9.97 -17.99
CA PRO A 2 0.42 8.63 -17.45
C PRO A 2 1.75 8.00 -17.87
N PRO A 3 2.41 7.22 -17.00
CA PRO A 3 3.68 6.58 -17.30
C PRO A 3 3.51 5.50 -18.39
N ASP A 4 4.56 5.27 -19.17
CA ASP A 4 4.55 4.24 -20.22
C ASP A 4 4.45 2.83 -19.59
N ARG A 5 3.46 2.03 -20.03
CA ARG A 5 3.25 0.65 -19.57
C ARG A 5 4.48 -0.24 -19.70
N SER A 6 5.36 0.02 -20.67
CA SER A 6 6.59 -0.74 -20.91
C SER A 6 7.63 -0.55 -19.80
N CYS A 7 7.48 0.50 -18.98
CA CYS A 7 8.33 0.77 -17.82
C CYS A 7 7.88 0.02 -16.55
N PHE A 8 6.74 -0.68 -16.57
CA PHE A 8 6.21 -1.39 -15.41
C PHE A 8 6.68 -2.84 -15.36
N THR A 9 7.01 -3.26 -14.14
CA THR A 9 7.30 -4.63 -13.74
C THR A 9 6.22 -5.11 -12.78
N ALA A 10 5.71 -6.31 -13.03
CA ALA A 10 4.76 -6.98 -12.17
C ALA A 10 5.48 -7.80 -11.09
N LEU A 11 5.01 -7.68 -9.85
CA LEU A 11 5.49 -8.44 -8.70
C LEU A 11 4.29 -9.11 -8.02
N ASN A 12 4.46 -10.39 -7.66
CA ASN A 12 3.42 -11.23 -7.05
C ASN A 12 2.11 -11.31 -7.85
N LEU A 13 2.23 -11.24 -9.18
CA LEU A 13 1.13 -11.43 -10.11
C LEU A 13 1.31 -12.74 -10.89
N PRO A 14 0.22 -13.32 -11.42
CA PRO A 14 0.29 -14.55 -12.19
C PRO A 14 1.25 -14.46 -13.40
N PRO A 15 1.91 -15.55 -13.81
CA PRO A 15 2.90 -15.52 -14.89
C PRO A 15 2.35 -15.07 -16.25
N ASN A 16 1.05 -15.22 -16.46
CA ASN A 16 0.30 -14.78 -17.64
C ASN A 16 -0.20 -13.32 -17.55
N PHE A 17 0.06 -12.64 -16.44
CA PHE A 17 -0.31 -11.23 -16.28
C PHE A 17 0.38 -10.38 -17.35
N SER A 18 -0.38 -9.48 -17.93
CA SER A 18 0.13 -8.47 -18.86
C SER A 18 -0.25 -7.10 -18.34
N CYS A 19 0.70 -6.16 -18.38
CA CYS A 19 0.43 -4.79 -17.94
C CYS A 19 -0.75 -4.19 -18.73
N PRO A 20 -1.60 -3.38 -18.08
CA PRO A 20 -2.71 -2.69 -18.72
C PRO A 20 -2.28 -1.95 -19.98
N GLU A 21 -3.18 -1.87 -20.97
CA GLU A 21 -2.87 -1.19 -22.23
C GLU A 21 -2.62 0.30 -22.03
N ARG A 22 -3.35 0.91 -21.10
CA ARG A 22 -3.20 2.29 -20.69
C ARG A 22 -3.08 2.37 -19.18
N MET A 23 -2.22 3.28 -18.71
CA MET A 23 -1.97 3.52 -17.28
C MET A 23 -2.77 4.73 -16.75
N ASP A 24 -3.75 5.23 -17.51
CA ASP A 24 -4.70 6.27 -17.09
C ASP A 24 -5.84 5.69 -16.22
N TYR A 25 -6.29 4.48 -16.55
CA TYR A 25 -7.28 3.71 -15.80
C TYR A 25 -6.97 2.21 -15.90
N PHE A 26 -6.85 1.51 -14.77
CA PHE A 26 -6.71 0.05 -14.74
C PHE A 26 -7.11 -0.55 -13.40
N THR A 27 -7.23 -1.87 -13.34
CA THR A 27 -7.50 -2.62 -12.11
C THR A 27 -6.34 -3.50 -11.70
N LEU A 28 -6.20 -3.72 -10.39
CA LEU A 28 -5.30 -4.72 -9.81
C LEU A 28 -6.09 -5.59 -8.83
N ALA A 29 -6.05 -6.89 -9.08
CA ALA A 29 -6.67 -7.90 -8.23
C ALA A 29 -5.71 -8.36 -7.13
N ALA A 30 -6.22 -8.57 -5.92
CA ALA A 30 -5.51 -9.16 -4.79
C ALA A 30 -6.32 -10.34 -4.21
N ALA A 31 -5.77 -11.54 -4.36
CA ALA A 31 -6.31 -12.74 -3.72
C ALA A 31 -6.21 -12.66 -2.18
N PRO A 32 -6.99 -13.46 -1.43
CA PRO A 32 -6.82 -13.61 0.01
C PRO A 32 -5.39 -13.98 0.43
N ASN A 33 -4.99 -13.59 1.64
CA ASN A 33 -3.65 -13.79 2.22
C ASN A 33 -2.52 -13.03 1.51
N THR A 34 -2.84 -11.90 0.86
CA THR A 34 -1.84 -11.02 0.25
C THR A 34 -1.52 -9.85 1.17
N ASP A 35 -0.24 -9.58 1.43
CA ASP A 35 0.20 -8.47 2.28
C ASP A 35 1.63 -8.00 1.93
N LEU A 36 1.96 -6.78 2.33
CA LEU A 36 3.30 -6.21 2.35
C LEU A 36 3.60 -5.68 3.75
N TRP A 37 4.39 -6.42 4.52
CA TRP A 37 4.68 -6.10 5.92
C TRP A 37 6.08 -6.56 6.32
N ARG A 38 6.71 -5.86 7.27
CA ARG A 38 8.00 -6.26 7.84
C ARG A 38 7.88 -6.41 9.35
N LYS A 39 8.11 -7.63 9.84
CA LYS A 39 8.18 -7.94 11.27
C LYS A 39 9.64 -8.08 11.71
N PRO A 40 10.09 -7.39 12.76
CA PRO A 40 11.44 -7.57 13.30
C PRO A 40 11.70 -9.02 13.76
N PRO A 41 12.93 -9.54 13.71
CA PRO A 41 14.15 -8.86 13.27
C PRO A 41 14.31 -8.71 11.75
N ASP A 42 13.84 -9.64 10.90
CA ASP A 42 13.96 -9.56 9.43
C ASP A 42 12.91 -10.43 8.70
N ARG A 43 11.68 -10.52 9.22
CA ARG A 43 10.62 -11.33 8.60
C ARG A 43 9.72 -10.45 7.73
N ASP A 44 9.99 -10.48 6.44
CA ASP A 44 9.20 -9.82 5.42
C ASP A 44 8.06 -10.73 4.94
N THR A 45 6.85 -10.19 4.91
CA THR A 45 5.74 -10.69 4.09
C THR A 45 5.68 -9.80 2.87
N SER A 46 5.88 -10.36 1.68
CA SER A 46 5.83 -9.62 0.41
C SER A 46 5.06 -10.44 -0.62
N THR A 47 3.75 -10.58 -0.40
CA THR A 47 2.83 -11.35 -1.24
C THR A 47 1.79 -10.46 -1.95
N ALA A 48 1.69 -9.18 -1.58
CA ALA A 48 0.82 -8.21 -2.26
C ALA A 48 1.17 -8.08 -3.75
N PRO A 49 0.18 -8.15 -4.66
CA PRO A 49 0.33 -7.75 -6.05
C PRO A 49 0.78 -6.30 -6.17
N ILE A 50 1.83 -6.07 -6.94
CA ILE A 50 2.44 -4.75 -7.13
C ILE A 50 2.76 -4.55 -8.61
N LEU A 51 2.41 -3.39 -9.15
CA LEU A 51 2.90 -2.90 -10.43
C LEU A 51 3.79 -1.70 -10.18
N PHE A 52 5.09 -1.80 -10.49
CA PHE A 52 6.04 -0.74 -10.20
C PHE A 52 6.96 -0.44 -11.39
N THR A 53 7.49 0.76 -11.43
CA THR A 53 8.55 1.16 -12.34
C THR A 53 9.84 1.47 -11.58
N SER A 54 10.98 1.26 -12.24
CA SER A 54 12.30 1.61 -11.69
C SER A 54 12.76 2.93 -12.28
N LEU A 55 12.98 3.92 -11.43
CA LEU A 55 13.25 5.27 -11.89
C LEU A 55 14.69 5.43 -12.35
N LEU A 56 14.86 6.10 -13.49
CA LEU A 56 16.18 6.47 -14.01
C LEU A 56 16.63 7.86 -13.55
N GLN A 57 15.67 8.66 -13.07
CA GLN A 57 15.85 10.02 -12.58
C GLN A 57 15.44 10.10 -11.10
N PRO A 58 15.89 11.13 -10.37
CA PRO A 58 15.46 11.34 -8.99
C PRO A 58 13.95 11.47 -8.89
N PHE A 59 13.34 10.63 -8.05
CA PHE A 59 11.91 10.73 -7.74
C PHE A 59 11.54 12.13 -7.23
N VAL A 60 10.47 12.68 -7.76
CA VAL A 60 9.88 13.96 -7.35
C VAL A 60 8.52 13.71 -6.71
N ILE A 61 7.62 13.05 -7.43
CA ILE A 61 6.22 12.92 -7.02
C ILE A 61 5.56 11.71 -7.67
N ALA A 62 4.63 11.07 -6.96
CA ALA A 62 3.68 10.13 -7.54
C ALA A 62 2.29 10.35 -6.97
N GLU A 63 1.28 10.27 -7.81
CA GLU A 63 -0.12 10.45 -7.45
C GLU A 63 -0.97 9.38 -8.11
N VAL A 64 -2.02 8.95 -7.42
CA VAL A 64 -3.06 8.08 -8.00
C VAL A 64 -4.35 8.23 -7.19
N THR A 65 -5.49 8.07 -7.85
CA THR A 65 -6.78 7.86 -7.19
C THR A 65 -7.06 6.36 -7.13
N VAL A 66 -7.34 5.85 -5.93
CA VAL A 66 -7.72 4.45 -5.74
C VAL A 66 -9.18 4.33 -5.36
N THR A 67 -9.87 3.35 -5.92
CA THR A 67 -11.28 3.04 -5.63
C THR A 67 -11.44 1.53 -5.49
N ALA A 68 -12.17 1.08 -4.47
CA ALA A 68 -12.54 -0.33 -4.34
C ALA A 68 -13.76 -0.50 -3.43
N ASP A 69 -14.37 -1.68 -3.48
CA ASP A 69 -15.33 -2.11 -2.46
C ASP A 69 -14.54 -2.67 -1.26
N TRP A 70 -14.25 -1.81 -0.28
CA TRP A 70 -13.50 -2.16 0.92
C TRP A 70 -14.38 -2.91 1.93
N GLU A 71 -14.27 -4.23 1.95
CA GLU A 71 -15.23 -5.07 2.68
C GLU A 71 -14.59 -5.83 3.84
N MET A 72 -13.34 -6.26 3.69
CA MET A 72 -12.67 -7.13 4.64
C MET A 72 -11.68 -6.35 5.49
N GLU A 73 -11.56 -6.75 6.76
CA GLU A 73 -10.55 -6.19 7.67
C GLU A 73 -9.17 -6.31 7.03
N TRP A 74 -8.48 -5.17 6.95
CA TRP A 74 -7.18 -4.94 6.32
C TRP A 74 -7.16 -4.95 4.79
N ASP A 75 -8.29 -4.85 4.08
CA ASP A 75 -8.30 -4.56 2.64
C ASP A 75 -7.55 -3.24 2.39
N GLN A 76 -6.65 -3.24 1.40
CA GLN A 76 -5.71 -2.15 1.14
C GLN A 76 -5.48 -1.91 -0.35
N GLY A 77 -5.30 -0.65 -0.72
CA GLY A 77 -4.83 -0.27 -2.05
C GLY A 77 -4.28 1.15 -2.09
N GLY A 78 -3.26 1.39 -2.91
CA GLY A 78 -2.58 2.68 -2.96
C GLY A 78 -1.24 2.67 -3.70
N LEU A 79 -0.38 3.61 -3.33
CA LEU A 79 1.00 3.71 -3.83
C LEU A 79 1.97 2.95 -2.94
N VAL A 80 3.03 2.43 -3.55
CA VAL A 80 4.20 1.87 -2.87
C VAL A 80 5.47 2.45 -3.48
N ILE A 81 6.44 2.77 -2.63
CA ILE A 81 7.77 3.23 -3.02
C ILE A 81 8.84 2.41 -2.27
N PHE A 82 9.82 1.93 -3.02
CA PHE A 82 10.99 1.21 -2.53
C PHE A 82 12.24 2.06 -2.75
N ALA A 83 13.16 1.99 -1.80
CA ALA A 83 14.45 2.66 -1.83
C ALA A 83 15.55 1.66 -1.48
N GLY A 84 16.37 1.32 -2.47
CA GLY A 84 17.35 0.25 -2.43
C GLY A 84 17.21 -0.70 -3.63
N PRO A 85 17.63 -1.98 -3.51
CA PRO A 85 17.43 -2.97 -4.55
C PRO A 85 15.95 -3.11 -4.94
N ALA A 86 15.71 -3.38 -6.23
CA ALA A 86 14.37 -3.63 -6.74
C ALA A 86 13.68 -4.76 -5.95
N PRO A 87 12.39 -4.61 -5.64
CA PRO A 87 11.66 -5.67 -4.97
C PRO A 87 11.58 -6.88 -5.90
N SER A 88 11.86 -8.05 -5.35
CA SER A 88 11.85 -9.32 -6.07
C SER A 88 10.98 -10.34 -5.33
N GLN A 89 10.49 -11.35 -6.05
CA GLN A 89 9.77 -12.44 -5.42
C GLN A 89 10.71 -13.13 -4.42
N GLN A 90 10.26 -13.24 -3.16
CA GLN A 90 11.00 -13.99 -2.16
C GLN A 90 10.99 -15.47 -2.53
N ALA A 91 12.17 -16.06 -2.71
CA ALA A 91 12.30 -17.50 -2.71
C ALA A 91 11.94 -18.04 -1.33
N LEU A 92 11.15 -19.12 -1.27
CA LEU A 92 10.83 -19.82 -0.02
C LEU A 92 12.13 -20.10 0.76
N PRO A 93 12.20 -19.84 2.07
CA PRO A 93 13.40 -20.16 2.84
C PRO A 93 13.63 -21.67 2.81
N PRO A 94 14.86 -22.15 2.57
CA PRO A 94 15.18 -23.57 2.72
C PRO A 94 14.94 -23.98 4.17
N SER A 95 14.33 -25.15 4.36
CA SER A 95 14.07 -25.74 5.67
C SER A 95 15.38 -25.92 6.44
N ASN A 96 15.50 -25.22 7.58
CA ASN A 96 16.65 -25.32 8.48
C ASN A 96 16.73 -26.73 9.10
N ILE A 97 17.57 -27.59 8.53
CA ILE A 97 18.10 -28.77 9.23
C ILE A 97 19.08 -28.25 10.29
N GLY A 98 18.76 -28.54 11.56
CA GLY A 98 19.41 -27.96 12.74
C GLY A 98 20.93 -28.08 12.77
N ARG A 99 21.59 -26.96 13.06
CA ARG A 99 22.97 -26.94 13.56
C ARG A 99 22.93 -26.59 15.03
N ASN A 100 23.30 -27.58 15.85
CA ASN A 100 23.49 -27.47 17.29
C ASN A 100 24.64 -26.49 17.56
N ASN A 101 24.37 -25.44 18.36
CA ASN A 101 25.39 -24.54 18.87
C ASN A 101 25.82 -25.03 20.26
N VAL A 102 27.10 -25.39 20.38
CA VAL A 102 27.76 -25.68 21.65
C VAL A 102 28.14 -24.35 22.30
N ASN A 103 27.74 -24.19 23.56
CA ASN A 103 28.07 -23.04 24.41
C ASN A 103 29.57 -23.03 24.75
N ASP A 104 30.21 -21.87 24.64
CA ASP A 104 31.40 -21.54 25.43
C ASP A 104 31.21 -20.17 26.09
N ASN A 105 31.04 -20.24 27.42
CA ASN A 105 31.07 -19.12 28.35
C ASN A 105 32.53 -18.85 28.76
N ILE A 106 33.07 -17.65 28.55
CA ILE A 106 34.15 -17.13 29.42
C ILE A 106 33.93 -15.63 29.71
N THR A 107 33.71 -15.37 30.98
CA THR A 107 33.70 -14.08 31.70
C THR A 107 35.08 -13.44 31.78
N HIS A 108 35.14 -12.10 31.72
CA HIS A 108 36.02 -11.32 32.61
C HIS A 108 35.49 -9.91 32.88
N ASN A 109 35.23 -9.67 34.18
CA ASN A 109 34.93 -8.38 34.80
C ASN A 109 36.25 -7.67 35.14
N THR A 110 36.34 -6.36 34.90
CA THR A 110 37.29 -5.50 35.64
C THR A 110 36.71 -4.09 35.84
N HIS A 111 36.59 -3.74 37.12
CA HIS A 111 36.21 -2.43 37.65
C HIS A 111 37.32 -1.40 37.45
N VAL A 112 36.98 -0.18 37.02
CA VAL A 112 37.86 1.00 37.13
C VAL A 112 37.07 2.19 37.70
N ILE A 113 37.67 2.86 38.67
CA ILE A 113 37.16 3.96 39.51
C ILE A 113 37.24 5.30 38.74
N PRO A 114 36.30 6.25 38.90
CA PRO A 114 36.29 7.50 38.14
C PRO A 114 37.16 8.60 38.77
N SER A 115 37.98 9.27 37.95
CA SER A 115 38.73 10.47 38.32
C SER A 115 38.33 11.67 37.46
N ALA A 116 37.90 12.74 38.15
CA ALA A 116 37.86 14.16 37.81
C ALA A 116 37.38 14.60 36.40
N GLN A 117 36.19 15.21 36.37
CA GLN A 117 35.64 15.91 35.20
C GLN A 117 36.36 17.26 34.98
N LEU A 118 37.00 17.39 33.81
CA LEU A 118 37.27 18.69 33.17
C LEU A 118 36.03 19.12 32.36
N PRO A 119 35.85 20.42 32.05
CA PRO A 119 34.66 20.90 31.34
C PRO A 119 34.54 20.22 29.98
N ARG A 120 33.39 19.57 29.73
CA ARG A 120 33.07 18.98 28.42
C ARG A 120 32.98 20.11 27.39
N GLU A 121 33.99 20.21 26.53
CA GLU A 121 33.78 20.80 25.21
C GLU A 121 32.66 20.02 24.52
N GLN A 122 31.67 20.75 24.00
CA GLN A 122 30.53 20.20 23.30
C GLN A 122 31.01 19.67 21.94
N THR A 123 31.57 18.46 21.93
CA THR A 123 31.93 17.75 20.71
C THR A 123 30.67 17.54 19.87
N ALA A 124 30.75 17.91 18.59
CA ALA A 124 29.70 17.63 17.61
C ALA A 124 29.26 16.17 17.68
N PRO A 125 27.96 15.86 17.46
CA PRO A 125 27.50 14.49 17.45
C PRO A 125 28.34 13.66 16.46
N PRO A 126 28.63 12.39 16.77
CA PRO A 126 29.42 11.55 15.89
C PRO A 126 28.75 11.48 14.50
N PRO A 127 29.53 11.50 13.41
CA PRO A 127 29.00 11.35 12.07
C PRO A 127 28.19 10.04 11.99
N TYR A 128 27.03 10.10 11.33
CA TYR A 128 26.15 8.94 11.19
C TYR A 128 26.90 7.77 10.53
N PRO A 129 26.73 6.54 11.04
CA PRO A 129 27.35 5.37 10.43
C PRO A 129 26.88 5.24 8.98
N GLN A 130 27.82 4.97 8.08
CA GLN A 130 27.51 4.71 6.68
C GLN A 130 26.74 3.40 6.55
N PRO A 131 25.75 3.30 5.63
CA PRO A 131 24.99 2.07 5.44
C PRO A 131 25.91 0.88 5.13
N THR A 132 25.72 -0.25 5.81
CA THR A 132 26.43 -1.49 5.51
C THR A 132 25.85 -2.14 4.25
N ARG A 133 26.67 -2.91 3.51
CA ARG A 133 26.30 -3.54 2.21
C ARG A 133 25.14 -4.57 2.27
N HIS A 134 24.48 -4.73 3.41
CA HIS A 134 23.38 -5.69 3.63
C HIS A 134 22.13 -5.05 4.23
N THR A 135 21.97 -3.72 4.17
CA THR A 135 20.73 -3.09 4.63
C THR A 135 19.55 -3.54 3.76
N PRO A 136 18.48 -4.12 4.34
CA PRO A 136 17.29 -4.49 3.59
C PRO A 136 16.65 -3.26 2.94
N CYS A 137 15.96 -3.47 1.81
CA CYS A 137 15.29 -2.40 1.08
C CYS A 137 14.30 -1.67 1.98
N LYS A 138 14.38 -0.33 2.00
CA LYS A 138 13.39 0.53 2.68
C LYS A 138 12.17 0.64 1.79
N TRP A 139 10.98 0.64 2.37
CA TRP A 139 9.78 0.89 1.58
C TRP A 139 8.73 1.66 2.36
N VAL A 140 7.87 2.36 1.64
CA VAL A 140 6.67 2.98 2.17
C VAL A 140 5.50 2.56 1.29
N LYS A 141 4.43 2.07 1.88
CA LYS A 141 3.12 1.96 1.23
C LYS A 141 2.17 2.98 1.85
N ALA A 142 1.29 3.54 1.04
CA ALA A 142 0.27 4.47 1.49
C ALA A 142 -0.95 4.41 0.60
N GLY A 143 -2.14 4.55 1.19
CA GLY A 143 -3.38 4.41 0.46
C GLY A 143 -4.59 4.38 1.37
N LEU A 144 -5.66 3.76 0.88
CA LEU A 144 -6.86 3.50 1.67
C LEU A 144 -6.73 2.11 2.31
N GLU A 145 -7.06 2.02 3.59
CA GLU A 145 -7.10 0.76 4.34
C GLU A 145 -8.39 0.66 5.14
N PHE A 146 -9.12 -0.44 4.99
CA PHE A 146 -10.23 -0.77 5.87
C PHE A 146 -9.70 -1.43 7.14
N SER A 147 -9.86 -0.78 8.28
CA SER A 147 -9.50 -1.38 9.56
C SER A 147 -10.35 -0.81 10.69
N SER A 148 -10.63 -1.65 11.68
CA SER A 148 -11.39 -1.30 12.87
C SER A 148 -12.78 -0.74 12.55
N GLY A 149 -13.41 -1.30 11.51
CA GLY A 149 -14.76 -0.94 11.08
C GLY A 149 -14.88 0.41 10.39
N THR A 150 -13.79 0.98 9.88
CA THR A 150 -13.80 2.21 9.06
C THR A 150 -12.75 2.16 7.96
N VAL A 151 -12.92 3.02 6.95
CA VAL A 151 -11.89 3.31 5.95
C VAL A 151 -10.95 4.39 6.49
N ASN A 152 -9.66 4.16 6.33
CA ASN A 152 -8.59 5.02 6.83
C ASN A 152 -7.69 5.45 5.67
N ALA A 153 -7.16 6.66 5.73
CA ALA A 153 -5.90 6.96 5.03
C ALA A 153 -4.78 6.32 5.84
N SER A 154 -4.02 5.43 5.22
CA SER A 154 -3.01 4.60 5.88
C SER A 154 -1.63 4.80 5.27
N SER A 155 -0.59 4.65 6.09
CA SER A 155 0.78 4.55 5.63
C SER A 155 1.59 3.61 6.52
N VAL A 156 2.39 2.76 5.88
CA VAL A 156 3.38 1.90 6.54
C VAL A 156 4.75 2.26 5.98
N SER A 157 5.73 2.47 6.87
CA SER A 157 7.13 2.67 6.52
C SER A 157 7.95 1.53 7.11
N ALA A 158 8.74 0.86 6.29
CA ALA A 158 9.59 -0.22 6.74
C ALA A 158 11.07 0.10 6.49
N THR A 159 11.86 -0.10 7.53
CA THR A 159 13.33 -0.05 7.51
C THR A 159 13.88 -1.43 7.90
N ALA A 160 15.18 -1.55 8.17
CA ALA A 160 15.73 -2.80 8.68
C ALA A 160 15.14 -3.21 10.04
N ASP A 161 14.72 -2.24 10.84
CA ASP A 161 14.30 -2.49 12.23
C ASP A 161 12.82 -2.88 12.36
N GLY A 162 12.05 -2.92 11.26
CA GLY A 162 10.62 -3.24 11.27
C GLY A 162 9.76 -2.31 10.41
N ALA A 163 8.46 -2.62 10.36
CA ALA A 163 7.42 -1.75 9.84
C ALA A 163 6.78 -0.89 10.94
N ASP A 164 6.61 0.39 10.64
CA ASP A 164 5.89 1.39 11.45
C ASP A 164 4.65 1.87 10.69
N TRP A 165 3.47 1.69 11.30
CA TRP A 165 2.15 1.83 10.68
C TRP A 165 1.34 2.93 11.36
N CYS A 166 0.70 3.77 10.54
CA CYS A 166 -0.22 4.81 11.00
C CYS A 166 -1.54 4.77 10.23
N LEU A 167 -2.62 5.15 10.91
CA LEU A 167 -3.97 5.28 10.36
C LEU A 167 -4.54 6.67 10.68
N SER A 168 -5.24 7.26 9.72
CA SER A 168 -6.10 8.42 9.91
C SER A 168 -7.53 8.07 9.46
N PRO A 169 -8.48 7.91 10.38
CA PRO A 169 -9.87 7.59 10.04
C PRO A 169 -10.49 8.64 9.11
N LEU A 170 -11.21 8.17 8.08
CA LEU A 170 -11.91 9.04 7.13
C LEU A 170 -13.41 9.12 7.42
N ALA A 171 -13.94 8.18 8.20
CA ALA A 171 -15.33 8.14 8.65
C ALA A 171 -15.44 7.60 10.08
N PRO A 172 -16.57 7.85 10.80
CA PRO A 172 -16.83 7.23 12.09
C PRO A 172 -16.81 5.70 12.00
N ALA A 173 -16.19 5.05 12.97
CA ALA A 173 -16.12 3.58 13.02
C ALA A 173 -17.50 2.94 13.15
N ASN A 174 -17.67 1.82 12.45
CA ASN A 174 -18.88 0.99 12.42
C ASN A 174 -20.14 1.71 11.92
N GLN A 175 -19.98 2.83 11.22
CA GLN A 175 -21.08 3.54 10.54
C GLN A 175 -20.96 3.38 9.02
N PRO A 176 -22.09 3.30 8.29
CA PRO A 176 -22.05 3.32 6.84
C PRO A 176 -21.35 4.58 6.33
N THR A 177 -20.48 4.42 5.34
CA THR A 177 -19.78 5.51 4.67
C THR A 177 -19.87 5.30 3.17
N THR A 178 -19.93 6.40 2.43
CA THR A 178 -19.83 6.39 0.95
C THR A 178 -18.39 6.60 0.49
N ILE A 179 -17.43 6.70 1.40
CA ILE A 179 -16.01 6.85 1.07
C ILE A 179 -15.49 5.48 0.65
N ASN A 180 -15.35 5.30 -0.66
CA ASN A 180 -14.71 4.15 -1.27
C ASN A 180 -13.49 4.54 -2.12
N SER A 181 -13.19 5.84 -2.21
CA SER A 181 -12.14 6.39 -3.06
C SER A 181 -11.24 7.38 -2.31
N LEU A 182 -9.95 7.36 -2.63
CA LEU A 182 -8.93 8.23 -2.05
C LEU A 182 -7.89 8.59 -3.11
N ARG A 183 -7.59 9.88 -3.26
CA ARG A 183 -6.40 10.31 -4.01
C ARG A 183 -5.21 10.36 -3.05
N ILE A 184 -4.14 9.65 -3.38
CA ILE A 184 -2.93 9.54 -2.57
C ILE A 184 -1.76 10.14 -3.34
N LYS A 185 -0.85 10.80 -2.62
CA LYS A 185 0.34 11.43 -3.17
C LYS A 185 1.58 11.17 -2.33
N LEU A 186 2.65 10.78 -2.99
CA LEU A 186 3.99 10.66 -2.47
C LEU A 186 4.84 11.78 -3.06
N GLU A 187 5.55 12.53 -2.23
CA GLU A 187 6.36 13.68 -2.65
C GLU A 187 7.73 13.66 -1.98
N ARG A 188 8.80 13.82 -2.76
CA ARG A 188 10.15 13.96 -2.21
C ARG A 188 10.41 15.40 -1.80
N VAL A 189 10.75 15.60 -0.53
CA VAL A 189 11.19 16.90 0.01
C VAL A 189 12.58 16.71 0.63
N GLY A 190 13.62 17.05 -0.14
CA GLY A 190 15.02 16.79 0.23
C GLY A 190 15.30 15.29 0.37
N HIS A 191 15.59 14.84 1.59
CA HIS A 191 15.76 13.43 1.94
C HIS A 191 14.51 12.78 2.56
N SER A 192 13.45 13.56 2.79
CA SER A 192 12.19 13.07 3.34
C SER A 192 11.23 12.64 2.24
N LEU A 193 10.39 11.66 2.55
CA LEU A 193 9.20 11.32 1.78
C LEU A 193 7.97 11.87 2.51
N TRP A 194 7.19 12.69 1.84
CA TRP A 194 5.93 13.22 2.36
C TRP A 194 4.77 12.46 1.74
N VAL A 195 3.81 12.09 2.58
CA VAL A 195 2.60 11.36 2.20
C VAL A 195 1.40 12.26 2.41
N TRP A 196 0.64 12.47 1.35
CA TRP A 196 -0.55 13.31 1.32
C TRP A 196 -1.75 12.53 0.81
N TYR A 197 -2.95 12.94 1.21
CA TYR A 197 -4.19 12.38 0.68
C TYR A 197 -5.24 13.45 0.48
N GLN A 198 -6.21 13.15 -0.38
CA GLN A 198 -7.34 14.00 -0.70
C GLN A 198 -8.56 13.12 -0.95
N LEU A 199 -9.73 13.54 -0.46
CA LEU A 199 -10.99 12.90 -0.79
C LEU A 199 -11.48 13.48 -2.13
N PRO A 200 -11.74 12.67 -3.17
CA PRO A 200 -12.22 13.18 -4.46
C PRO A 200 -13.52 14.00 -4.34
N SER A 201 -14.40 13.62 -3.41
CA SER A 201 -15.64 14.34 -3.11
C SER A 201 -15.44 15.75 -2.52
N ALA A 202 -14.24 16.06 -2.01
CA ALA A 202 -13.91 17.39 -1.50
C ALA A 202 -13.44 18.35 -2.60
N VAL A 203 -13.27 17.89 -3.85
CA VAL A 203 -12.89 18.72 -4.99
C VAL A 203 -14.13 19.32 -5.62
N SER A 204 -14.29 20.64 -5.53
CA SER A 204 -15.41 21.32 -6.19
C SER A 204 -15.27 21.21 -7.71
N PRO A 205 -16.35 20.87 -8.46
CA PRO A 205 -16.33 20.84 -9.92
C PRO A 205 -16.25 22.24 -10.56
N TYR A 206 -16.34 23.30 -9.77
CA TYR A 206 -16.21 24.67 -10.24
C TYR A 206 -14.76 25.15 -10.17
N ALA A 207 -14.34 25.91 -11.19
CA ALA A 207 -12.98 26.41 -11.37
C ALA A 207 -12.40 27.00 -10.07
N CYS A 208 -11.51 26.24 -9.44
CA CYS A 208 -10.78 26.67 -8.26
C CYS A 208 -9.61 27.56 -8.70
N THR A 209 -9.40 28.68 -8.02
CA THR A 209 -8.13 29.41 -8.11
C THR A 209 -6.97 28.46 -7.75
N PRO A 210 -5.75 28.61 -8.30
CA PRO A 210 -4.63 27.71 -8.02
C PRO A 210 -4.38 27.45 -6.52
N GLY A 211 -4.60 28.43 -5.65
CA GLY A 211 -4.47 28.28 -4.19
C GLY A 211 -5.56 27.41 -3.52
N ALA A 212 -6.74 27.27 -4.13
CA ALA A 212 -7.81 26.42 -3.61
C ALA A 212 -7.58 24.93 -3.95
N LEU A 213 -6.76 24.62 -4.97
CA LEU A 213 -6.34 23.26 -5.29
C LEU A 213 -5.23 22.74 -4.37
N SER A 214 -4.45 23.63 -3.74
CA SER A 214 -3.46 23.24 -2.73
C SER A 214 -4.09 22.96 -1.35
N ASP A 215 -5.21 23.62 -1.03
CA ASP A 215 -5.90 23.50 0.28
C ASP A 215 -6.68 22.19 0.47
N THR A 216 -6.84 21.39 -0.58
CA THR A 216 -7.59 20.13 -0.52
C THR A 216 -6.76 18.92 -0.11
N TRP A 217 -5.43 19.02 -0.18
CA TRP A 217 -4.51 17.97 0.25
C TRP A 217 -4.28 18.02 1.76
N ARG A 218 -4.37 16.86 2.40
CA ARG A 218 -4.09 16.67 3.83
C ARG A 218 -2.79 15.87 3.99
N LYS A 219 -1.87 16.34 4.85
CA LYS A 219 -0.63 15.62 5.14
C LYS A 219 -0.95 14.43 6.04
N LEU A 220 -0.64 13.21 5.60
CA LEU A 220 -0.75 11.99 6.40
C LEU A 220 0.52 11.73 7.20
N ARG A 221 1.67 11.81 6.55
CA ARG A 221 2.95 11.40 7.15
C ARG A 221 4.13 12.13 6.55
N GLU A 222 5.17 12.31 7.35
CA GLU A 222 6.51 12.64 6.91
C GLU A 222 7.46 11.53 7.36
N VAL A 223 8.12 10.89 6.40
CA VAL A 223 9.13 9.86 6.63
C VAL A 223 10.50 10.49 6.39
N THR A 224 11.14 10.93 7.46
CA THR A 224 12.45 11.57 7.40
C THR A 224 13.54 10.59 6.95
N TRP A 225 14.50 11.08 6.16
CA TRP A 225 15.67 10.31 5.71
C TRP A 225 15.37 9.09 4.82
N PHE A 226 14.15 9.00 4.27
CA PHE A 226 13.77 7.92 3.38
C PHE A 226 14.72 7.79 2.18
N PHE A 227 15.16 8.90 1.58
CA PHE A 227 16.10 8.92 0.46
C PHE A 227 17.57 9.08 0.87
N TRP A 228 17.88 9.11 2.18
CA TRP A 228 19.27 9.20 2.62
C TRP A 228 20.03 7.92 2.31
N GLY A 229 21.22 8.06 1.72
CA GLY A 229 22.09 6.95 1.33
C GLY A 229 21.54 6.08 0.19
N VAL A 230 20.57 6.59 -0.58
CA VAL A 230 19.95 5.88 -1.70
C VAL A 230 20.36 6.58 -3.00
N GLU A 231 20.93 5.84 -3.93
CA GLU A 231 21.18 6.36 -5.28
C GLU A 231 19.84 6.58 -5.99
N ASP A 232 19.70 7.66 -6.77
CA ASP A 232 18.43 8.00 -7.40
C ASP A 232 17.88 6.88 -8.33
N LYS A 233 18.77 6.05 -8.87
CA LYS A 233 18.43 4.87 -9.71
C LYS A 233 17.97 3.64 -8.92
N SER A 234 17.99 3.72 -7.59
CA SER A 234 17.56 2.67 -6.67
C SER A 234 16.21 3.03 -6.04
N VAL A 235 15.37 3.76 -6.78
CA VAL A 235 14.01 4.10 -6.38
C VAL A 235 13.03 3.42 -7.32
N HIS A 236 12.06 2.73 -6.72
CA HIS A 236 11.01 2.01 -7.45
C HIS A 236 9.66 2.46 -6.93
N VAL A 237 8.77 2.93 -7.80
CA VAL A 237 7.47 3.48 -7.42
C VAL A 237 6.37 2.79 -8.21
N GLY A 238 5.26 2.52 -7.56
CA GLY A 238 4.17 1.80 -8.18
C GLY A 238 2.90 1.84 -7.37
N VAL A 239 1.98 0.97 -7.77
CA VAL A 239 0.72 0.73 -7.09
C VAL A 239 0.68 -0.67 -6.49
N TYR A 240 -0.14 -0.86 -5.47
CA TYR A 240 -0.34 -2.15 -4.85
C TYR A 240 -1.81 -2.35 -4.46
N ALA A 241 -2.21 -3.61 -4.37
CA ALA A 241 -3.46 -4.06 -3.77
C ALA A 241 -3.16 -5.20 -2.79
N SER A 242 -3.94 -5.33 -1.72
CA SER A 242 -3.73 -6.36 -0.72
C SER A 242 -5.03 -6.71 0.00
N ARG A 243 -5.25 -8.02 0.17
CA ARG A 243 -6.31 -8.60 0.99
C ARG A 243 -5.66 -9.58 1.98
N PRO A 244 -5.22 -9.11 3.16
CA PRO A 244 -4.61 -9.97 4.17
C PRO A 244 -5.62 -10.94 4.80
N SER A 245 -6.90 -10.55 4.87
CA SER A 245 -7.97 -11.40 5.37
C SER A 245 -8.11 -12.68 4.54
N ASN A 246 -8.43 -13.79 5.22
CA ASN A 246 -8.62 -15.11 4.62
C ASN A 246 -10.04 -15.66 4.85
N PHE A 247 -10.97 -14.81 5.30
CA PHE A 247 -12.36 -15.23 5.48
C PHE A 247 -13.10 -15.05 4.16
N SER A 248 -13.87 -16.05 3.74
CA SER A 248 -14.76 -15.90 2.58
C SER A 248 -15.80 -14.82 2.84
N ILE A 249 -16.17 -14.07 1.79
CA ILE A 249 -17.25 -13.07 1.81
C ILE A 249 -18.56 -13.66 2.37
N SER A 250 -18.77 -14.96 2.15
CA SER A 250 -19.91 -15.74 2.66
C SER A 250 -20.01 -15.86 4.19
N ASN A 251 -18.96 -15.47 4.91
CA ASN A 251 -18.94 -15.44 6.38
C ASN A 251 -18.84 -14.01 6.96
N SER A 252 -18.98 -12.98 6.12
CA SER A 252 -18.86 -11.59 6.54
C SER A 252 -20.18 -11.02 7.08
N VAL A 253 -20.08 -10.06 7.99
CA VAL A 253 -21.23 -9.28 8.52
C VAL A 253 -21.94 -8.50 7.40
N TRP A 254 -21.29 -8.32 6.25
CA TRP A 254 -21.84 -7.66 5.06
C TRP A 254 -22.95 -8.49 4.39
N GLU A 255 -22.77 -9.81 4.19
CA GLU A 255 -23.84 -10.66 3.64
C GLU A 255 -25.04 -10.70 4.58
N THR A 256 -24.81 -10.70 5.90
CA THR A 256 -25.89 -10.62 6.89
C THR A 256 -26.68 -9.30 6.79
N ARG A 257 -26.05 -8.21 6.34
CA ARG A 257 -26.68 -6.88 6.17
C ARG A 257 -27.31 -6.68 4.79
N ASN A 258 -26.77 -7.29 3.73
CA ASN A 258 -27.15 -7.02 2.34
C ASN A 258 -27.77 -8.22 1.60
N GLY A 259 -27.63 -9.45 2.11
CA GLY A 259 -28.13 -10.69 1.50
C GLY A 259 -29.66 -10.82 1.49
N ASN A 260 -30.37 -10.10 2.36
CA ASN A 260 -31.83 -10.07 2.35
C ASN A 260 -32.46 -9.18 1.27
N ARG A 261 -31.66 -8.51 0.42
CA ARG A 261 -32.20 -7.71 -0.71
C ARG A 261 -32.41 -8.52 -2.00
N PHE A 262 -31.97 -9.76 -2.07
CA PHE A 262 -32.10 -10.60 -3.29
C PHE A 262 -32.90 -11.90 -3.11
N VAL A 263 -33.52 -12.14 -1.95
CA VAL A 263 -34.44 -13.27 -1.75
C VAL A 263 -35.84 -12.76 -1.38
N GLN A 264 -36.51 -12.13 -2.35
CA GLN A 264 -37.97 -12.10 -2.37
C GLN A 264 -38.48 -12.16 -3.81
N GLY A 265 -38.24 -13.29 -4.45
CA GLY A 265 -38.86 -13.69 -5.71
C GLY A 265 -39.73 -14.92 -5.51
N GLY A 266 -40.68 -14.85 -4.57
CA GLY A 266 -41.78 -15.82 -4.54
C GLY A 266 -42.65 -15.62 -5.77
N THR A 267 -42.87 -16.69 -6.52
CA THR A 267 -43.77 -16.77 -7.67
C THR A 267 -45.16 -16.21 -7.34
N PRO A 268 -45.77 -15.45 -8.27
CA PRO A 268 -47.04 -15.90 -8.81
C PRO A 268 -47.17 -15.76 -10.34
N GLU A 269 -48.21 -16.41 -10.83
CA GLU A 269 -48.57 -16.77 -12.20
C GLU A 269 -48.77 -15.62 -13.22
N GLN A 270 -48.51 -16.00 -14.48
CA GLN A 270 -49.14 -15.62 -15.77
C GLN A 270 -49.78 -14.24 -15.98
N GLY A 271 -49.27 -13.51 -16.99
CA GLY A 271 -49.97 -12.43 -17.68
C GLY A 271 -49.19 -11.88 -18.87
N GLN A 272 -49.77 -11.97 -20.07
CA GLN A 272 -49.22 -11.51 -21.35
C GLN A 272 -49.08 -9.97 -21.44
N GLY A 273 -48.11 -9.48 -22.23
CA GLY A 273 -48.14 -8.12 -22.77
C GLY A 273 -46.76 -7.52 -23.09
N ALA A 274 -46.50 -7.27 -24.37
CA ALA A 274 -45.30 -6.63 -24.89
C ALA A 274 -45.23 -5.12 -24.59
N VAL A 275 -44.01 -4.55 -24.49
CA VAL A 275 -43.47 -3.37 -25.23
C VAL A 275 -42.19 -2.82 -24.56
N ALA A 276 -41.14 -2.71 -25.40
CA ALA A 276 -39.96 -1.82 -25.41
C ALA A 276 -39.32 -1.24 -24.13
N GLY A 277 -37.99 -1.40 -24.03
CA GLY A 277 -37.12 -0.60 -23.16
C GLY A 277 -35.72 -1.20 -23.02
N GLY A 278 -34.93 -1.21 -24.11
CA GLY A 278 -33.56 -1.71 -24.08
C GLY A 278 -32.60 -0.73 -23.38
N SER A 279 -32.49 -0.86 -22.05
CA SER A 279 -31.35 -0.31 -21.30
C SER A 279 -30.30 -1.41 -21.20
N GLY A 280 -29.16 -1.19 -21.86
CA GLY A 280 -28.02 -2.10 -21.84
C GLY A 280 -27.50 -2.30 -20.42
N ILE A 281 -27.75 -3.48 -19.87
CA ILE A 281 -27.01 -4.02 -18.74
C ILE A 281 -25.61 -4.28 -19.28
N VAL A 282 -24.64 -3.46 -18.87
CA VAL A 282 -23.22 -3.77 -19.05
C VAL A 282 -22.94 -4.97 -18.17
N THR A 283 -22.89 -6.15 -18.78
CA THR A 283 -22.42 -7.38 -18.16
C THR A 283 -20.97 -7.19 -17.77
N ARG A 284 -20.69 -7.22 -16.45
CA ARG A 284 -19.35 -7.32 -15.88
C ARG A 284 -18.61 -8.47 -16.57
N SER A 285 -17.51 -8.16 -17.23
CA SER A 285 -16.58 -9.14 -17.79
C SER A 285 -16.03 -9.99 -16.65
N MET A 286 -16.34 -11.29 -16.67
CA MET A 286 -15.84 -12.32 -15.73
C MET A 286 -14.38 -12.68 -16.05
N ASP A 287 -13.47 -11.71 -15.99
CA ASP A 287 -12.02 -11.92 -16.16
C ASP A 287 -11.24 -11.45 -14.91
N ASP A 288 -11.85 -11.51 -13.72
CA ASP A 288 -11.18 -11.16 -12.47
C ASP A 288 -10.34 -12.33 -11.96
N ASP A 289 -9.01 -12.24 -12.18
CA ASP A 289 -7.97 -13.18 -11.72
C ASP A 289 -7.82 -13.24 -10.18
N ALA A 290 -8.71 -12.55 -9.44
CA ALA A 290 -8.73 -12.44 -7.99
C ALA A 290 -9.32 -13.70 -7.29
N GLY A 291 -10.12 -14.48 -8.02
CA GLY A 291 -11.00 -15.50 -7.44
C GLY A 291 -12.22 -14.90 -6.72
N PRO A 292 -13.19 -15.72 -6.27
CA PRO A 292 -14.48 -15.26 -5.77
C PRO A 292 -14.42 -14.43 -4.48
N ASP A 293 -13.30 -14.50 -3.74
CA ASP A 293 -13.08 -13.79 -2.49
C ASP A 293 -11.92 -12.76 -2.60
N GLY A 294 -11.53 -12.35 -3.80
CA GLY A 294 -10.43 -11.40 -4.04
C GLY A 294 -10.87 -9.93 -4.03
N LEU A 295 -9.96 -9.02 -3.67
CA LEU A 295 -10.15 -7.57 -3.74
C LEU A 295 -9.80 -7.09 -5.15
N VAL A 296 -10.63 -6.26 -5.76
CA VAL A 296 -10.28 -5.56 -7.00
C VAL A 296 -10.18 -4.07 -6.69
N VAL A 297 -9.02 -3.48 -6.96
CA VAL A 297 -8.77 -2.05 -6.77
C VAL A 297 -8.62 -1.39 -8.14
N GLU A 298 -9.38 -0.33 -8.36
CA GLU A 298 -9.30 0.56 -9.52
C GLU A 298 -8.27 1.66 -9.25
N PHE A 299 -7.44 1.95 -10.25
CA PHE A 299 -6.43 3.00 -10.22
C PHE A 299 -6.68 3.98 -11.35
N GLU A 300 -6.81 5.25 -11.00
CA GLU A 300 -7.12 6.36 -11.89
C GLU A 300 -6.06 7.46 -11.76
N ASP A 301 -5.78 8.15 -12.87
CA ASP A 301 -4.87 9.30 -12.91
C ASP A 301 -3.47 9.00 -12.31
N LEU A 302 -2.91 7.81 -12.59
CA LEU A 302 -1.57 7.47 -12.12
C LEU A 302 -0.53 8.38 -12.81
N GLU A 303 0.20 9.15 -12.01
CA GLU A 303 1.32 9.96 -12.44
C GLU A 303 2.56 9.66 -11.59
N ILE A 304 3.73 9.56 -12.23
CA ILE A 304 5.01 9.32 -11.57
C ILE A 304 6.07 10.19 -12.26
N PHE A 305 6.78 11.02 -11.49
CA PHE A 305 7.85 11.90 -11.94
C PHE A 305 9.08 11.83 -11.04
#